data_AF-A0A429M8Q5-F1
#
_entry.id   AF-A0A429M8Q5-F1
#
_cell.length_a   1.000
_cell.length_b   1.000
_cell.length_c   1.000
_cell.angle_alpha   90.00
_cell.angle_beta   90.00
_cell.angle_gamma   90.00
#
_symmetry.space_group_name_H-M   'P 1'
#
loop_
_entity.id
_entity.type
_entity.pdbx_description
1 polymer ?
#
loop_
_entity_poly.entity_id
_entity_poly.type
_entity_poly.pdbx_seq_one_letter_code
_entity_poly.pdbx_strand_id
1 'polypeptide(L)'
;DQNVIGTIERIYLSGDTYFFRLNGNDTCAKKTNGYNEYYTFKVSQPHSKNWYALILTAAQTRKPITVRVSTDCKIDAQKEIMYIFQDYT
;
A
#
# COMPACT_ATOMS: atom_id res chain seq x y z
N ASP A 1 -0.21 14.39 -5.58
CA ASP A 1 0.39 13.04 -5.48
C ASP A 1 1.58 13.00 -4.52
N GLN A 2 1.72 11.92 -3.76
CA GLN A 2 2.84 11.72 -2.83
C GLN A 2 3.39 10.29 -2.94
N ASN A 3 4.71 10.14 -2.75
CA ASN A 3 5.37 8.85 -2.66
C ASN A 3 5.56 8.49 -1.18
N VAL A 4 5.19 7.28 -0.80
CA VAL A 4 5.47 6.73 0.53
C VAL A 4 6.32 5.49 0.39
N ILE A 5 7.33 5.37 1.25
CA ILE A 5 8.29 4.27 1.22
C ILE A 5 8.21 3.53 2.55
N GLY A 6 8.15 2.20 2.50
CA GLY A 6 8.15 1.38 3.70
C GLY A 6 8.15 -0.12 3.41
N THR A 7 8.35 -0.92 4.44
CA THR A 7 8.26 -2.39 4.36
C THR A 7 6.84 -2.84 4.64
N ILE A 8 6.42 -4.01 4.15
CA ILE A 8 5.02 -4.47 4.35
C ILE A 8 4.77 -4.82 5.83
N GLU A 9 3.76 -4.19 6.44
CA GLU A 9 3.23 -4.55 7.77
C GLU A 9 2.17 -5.65 7.65
N ARG A 10 1.23 -5.47 6.73
CA ARG A 10 0.06 -6.32 6.57
C ARG A 10 -0.43 -6.26 5.14
N ILE A 11 -0.94 -7.40 4.66
CA ILE A 11 -1.77 -7.48 3.45
C ILE A 11 -2.94 -8.44 3.71
N TYR A 12 -4.13 -8.09 3.24
CA TYR A 12 -5.30 -8.97 3.22
C TYR A 12 -6.25 -8.60 2.07
N LEU A 13 -7.21 -9.48 1.80
CA LEU A 13 -8.27 -9.29 0.82
C LEU A 13 -9.61 -9.30 1.57
N SER A 14 -10.49 -8.34 1.26
CA SER A 14 -11.88 -8.34 1.73
C SER A 14 -12.79 -7.99 0.57
N GLY A 15 -13.72 -8.89 0.22
CA GLY A 15 -14.51 -8.77 -0.99
C GLY A 15 -13.61 -8.74 -2.24
N ASP A 16 -13.74 -7.68 -3.03
CA ASP A 16 -13.00 -7.46 -4.28
C ASP A 16 -11.80 -6.50 -4.13
N THR A 17 -11.44 -6.16 -2.90
CA THR A 17 -10.45 -5.11 -2.60
C THR A 17 -9.30 -5.65 -1.77
N TYR A 18 -8.08 -5.50 -2.28
CA TYR A 18 -6.87 -5.74 -1.51
C TYR A 18 -6.58 -4.54 -0.62
N PHE A 19 -6.13 -4.84 0.60
CA PHE A 19 -5.73 -3.88 1.61
C PHE A 19 -4.32 -4.19 2.05
N PHE A 20 -3.46 -3.20 2.11
CA PHE A 20 -2.11 -3.37 2.66
C PHE A 20 -1.62 -2.14 3.41
N ARG A 21 -0.62 -2.33 4.26
CA ARG A 21 0.02 -1.29 5.07
C ARG A 21 1.52 -1.41 5.03
N LEU A 22 2.16 -0.28 5.28
CA LEU A 22 3.59 -0.17 5.41
C LEU A 22 3.97 0.03 6.89
N ASN A 23 5.05 -0.60 7.32
CA ASN A 23 5.78 -0.26 8.53
C ASN A 23 6.63 0.99 8.28
N GLY A 24 6.83 1.78 9.33
CA GLY A 24 7.72 2.95 9.33
C GLY A 24 6.96 4.26 9.49
N ASN A 25 7.59 5.36 9.08
CA ASN A 25 6.96 6.68 9.03
C ASN A 25 6.04 6.80 7.80
N ASP A 26 5.02 5.94 7.74
CA ASP A 26 3.93 6.10 6.78
C ASP A 26 3.17 7.39 7.12
N THR A 27 3.38 8.41 6.30
CA THR A 27 2.74 9.71 6.47
C THR A 27 1.35 9.76 5.85
N CYS A 28 0.86 8.67 5.24
CA CYS A 28 -0.33 8.64 4.42
C CYS A 28 -1.42 7.69 4.91
N ALA A 29 -1.15 6.38 4.94
CA ALA A 29 -2.11 5.41 5.46
C ALA A 29 -1.84 5.22 6.96
N LYS A 30 -2.30 6.19 7.77
CA LYS A 30 -1.86 6.30 9.16
C LYS A 30 -2.59 5.34 10.10
N LYS A 31 -1.86 4.93 11.13
CA LYS A 31 -2.38 4.29 12.34
C LYS A 31 -2.43 5.34 13.45
N THR A 32 -3.41 6.24 13.41
CA THR A 32 -3.51 7.32 14.41
C THR A 32 -4.94 7.45 14.93
N ASN A 33 -5.08 7.61 16.25
CA ASN A 33 -6.35 7.89 16.94
C ASN A 33 -7.50 6.91 16.62
N GLY A 34 -7.20 5.60 16.50
CA GLY A 34 -8.21 4.56 16.25
C GLY A 34 -8.61 4.40 14.77
N TYR A 35 -8.17 5.30 13.89
CA TYR A 35 -8.32 5.15 12.46
C TYR A 35 -7.23 4.23 11.91
N ASN A 36 -7.69 3.29 11.09
CA ASN A 36 -6.92 2.17 10.61
C ASN A 36 -6.98 2.21 9.07
N GLU A 37 -6.30 3.18 8.48
CA GLU A 37 -6.24 3.34 7.03
C GLU A 37 -5.28 2.33 6.39
N TYR A 38 -5.56 1.97 5.15
CA TYR A 38 -4.80 1.04 4.33
C TYR A 38 -4.64 1.65 2.94
N TYR A 39 -3.59 1.22 2.26
CA TYR A 39 -3.52 1.31 0.82
C TYR A 39 -4.41 0.24 0.20
N THR A 40 -5.07 0.58 -0.90
CA THR A 40 -6.06 -0.31 -1.52
C THR A 40 -5.98 -0.33 -3.03
N PHE A 41 -6.34 -1.47 -3.60
CA PHE A 41 -6.59 -1.65 -5.04
C PHE A 41 -7.59 -2.78 -5.27
N LYS A 42 -8.34 -2.71 -6.37
CA LYS A 42 -9.36 -3.73 -6.69
C LYS A 42 -8.75 -4.92 -7.43
N VAL A 43 -9.30 -6.10 -7.18
CA VAL A 43 -8.97 -7.33 -7.92
C VAL A 43 -9.21 -7.15 -9.43
N SER A 44 -10.23 -6.39 -9.82
CA SER A 44 -10.60 -6.15 -11.22
C SER A 44 -9.66 -5.23 -11.99
N GLN A 45 -8.74 -4.52 -11.31
CA GLN A 45 -7.78 -3.67 -12.00
C GLN A 45 -6.79 -4.54 -12.81
N PRO A 46 -6.44 -4.15 -14.05
CA PRO A 46 -5.56 -4.95 -14.91
C PRO A 46 -4.20 -5.29 -14.27
N HIS A 47 -3.71 -4.42 -13.40
CA HIS A 47 -2.41 -4.55 -12.75
C HIS A 47 -2.45 -5.19 -11.37
N SER A 48 -3.64 -5.56 -10.86
CA SER A 48 -3.85 -6.03 -9.49
C SER A 48 -2.98 -7.23 -9.14
N LYS A 49 -2.90 -8.22 -10.03
CA LYS A 49 -2.08 -9.44 -9.86
C LYS A 49 -0.60 -9.12 -9.80
N ASN A 50 -0.13 -8.18 -10.62
CA ASN A 50 1.28 -7.78 -10.64
C ASN A 50 1.65 -7.03 -9.37
N TRP A 51 0.79 -6.09 -8.92
CA TRP A 51 1.00 -5.39 -7.65
C TRP A 51 0.95 -6.33 -6.46
N TYR A 52 0.00 -7.26 -6.43
CA TYR A 52 -0.08 -8.27 -5.38
C TYR A 52 1.18 -9.13 -5.31
N ALA A 53 1.69 -9.60 -6.45
CA ALA A 53 2.93 -10.37 -6.50
C ALA A 53 4.14 -9.56 -5.98
N LEU A 54 4.25 -8.29 -6.37
CA LEU A 54 5.32 -7.40 -5.90
C LEU A 54 5.24 -7.16 -4.39
N ILE A 55 4.04 -6.90 -3.85
CA ILE A 55 3.83 -6.74 -2.40
C ILE A 55 4.18 -8.03 -1.66
N LEU A 56 3.76 -9.20 -2.15
CA LEU A 56 4.04 -10.49 -1.52
C LEU A 56 5.55 -10.78 -1.49
N THR A 57 6.26 -10.55 -2.59
CA THR A 57 7.72 -10.70 -2.64
C THR A 57 8.42 -9.71 -1.71
N ALA A 58 7.97 -8.45 -1.67
CA ALA A 58 8.53 -7.45 -0.76
C ALA A 58 8.31 -7.82 0.72
N ALA A 59 7.14 -8.37 1.06
CA ALA A 59 6.85 -8.84 2.41
C ALA A 59 7.79 -9.99 2.83
N GLN A 60 8.03 -10.95 1.94
CA GLN A 60 8.92 -12.10 2.21
C GLN A 60 10.38 -11.69 2.33
N THR A 61 10.84 -10.76 1.48
CA THR A 61 12.23 -10.29 1.46
C THR A 61 12.50 -9.16 2.45
N ARG A 62 11.45 -8.63 3.10
CA ARG A 62 11.49 -7.43 3.96
C ARG A 62 12.11 -6.21 3.28
N LYS A 63 12.07 -6.17 1.94
CA LYS A 63 12.54 -5.03 1.16
C LYS A 63 11.43 -3.97 1.09
N PRO A 64 11.78 -2.68 1.20
CA PRO A 64 10.79 -1.63 1.09
C PRO A 64 10.20 -1.56 -0.31
N ILE A 65 8.97 -1.06 -0.40
CA ILE A 65 8.33 -0.65 -1.65
C ILE A 65 8.03 0.85 -1.59
N THR A 66 7.93 1.46 -2.76
CA THR A 66 7.41 2.80 -2.93
C THR A 66 6.00 2.73 -3.48
N VAL A 67 5.07 3.40 -2.81
CA VAL A 67 3.66 3.48 -3.18
C VAL A 67 3.33 4.90 -3.61
N ARG A 68 2.72 5.02 -4.79
CA ARG A 68 2.10 6.26 -5.26
C ARG A 68 0.60 6.20 -5.02
N VAL A 69 0.03 7.23 -4.43
CA VAL A 69 -1.42 7.38 -4.23
C VAL A 69 -1.96 8.58 -5.00
N SER A 70 -3.21 8.46 -5.43
CA SER A 70 -3.94 9.52 -6.15
C SER A 70 -4.49 10.59 -5.21
N THR A 71 -4.75 10.23 -3.96
CA THR A 71 -5.33 11.12 -2.94
C THR A 71 -4.25 11.86 -2.17
N ASP A 72 -4.63 12.96 -1.49
CA ASP A 72 -3.74 13.55 -0.50
C ASP A 72 -3.63 12.63 0.74
N CYS A 73 -2.58 12.85 1.52
CA CYS A 73 -2.27 12.06 2.72
C CYS A 73 -2.93 12.64 3.97
N LYS A 74 -4.12 13.24 3.81
CA LYS A 74 -5.00 13.57 4.95
C LYS A 74 -5.58 12.29 5.53
N ILE A 75 -5.90 12.29 6.82
CA ILE A 75 -6.54 11.14 7.47
C ILE A 75 -8.05 11.30 7.27
N ASP A 76 -8.61 10.59 6.31
CA ASP A 76 -10.01 10.75 5.88
C ASP A 76 -10.62 9.48 5.27
N ALA A 77 -9.81 8.53 4.79
CA ALA A 77 -10.25 7.31 4.11
C ALA A 77 -9.08 6.36 3.79
N GLN A 78 -9.43 5.18 3.29
CA GLN A 78 -8.50 4.27 2.61
C GLN A 78 -7.83 4.96 1.41
N LYS A 79 -6.58 4.62 1.10
CA LYS A 79 -5.77 5.27 0.08
C LYS A 79 -5.69 4.40 -1.17
N GLU A 80 -6.35 4.79 -2.25
CA GLU A 80 -6.24 4.07 -3.52
C GLU A 80 -4.86 4.31 -4.14
N ILE A 81 -4.20 3.22 -4.54
CA ILE A 81 -2.88 3.31 -5.17
C ILE A 81 -3.00 3.57 -6.66
N MET A 82 -2.03 4.30 -7.20
CA MET A 82 -1.85 4.46 -8.65
C MET A 82 -0.86 3.45 -9.21
N TYR A 83 0.25 3.24 -8.50
CA TYR A 83 1.27 2.26 -8.85
C TYR A 83 2.16 1.96 -7.64
N ILE A 84 2.89 0.84 -7.75
CA ILE A 84 3.89 0.39 -6.78
C ILE A 84 5.16 0.06 -7.55
N PHE A 85 6.32 0.39 -6.98
CA PHE A 85 7.60 -0.08 -7.48
C PHE A 85 8.54 -0.43 -6.33
N GLN A 86 9.62 -1.13 -6.67
CA GLN A 86 10.69 -1.49 -5.76
C GLN A 86 12.03 -1.21 -6.44
N ASP A 87 12.89 -0.46 -5.75
CA ASP A 87 14.27 -0.24 -6.18
C ASP A 87 15.15 -1.40 -5.68
N TYR A 88 16.03 -1.89 -6.55
CA TYR A 88 16.93 -3.03 -6.27
C TYR A 88 18.41 -2.64 -6.17
N THR A 89 18.72 -1.36 -6.35
CA THR A 89 20.07 -0.78 -6.31
C THR A 89 20.55 -0.53 -4.90
#